data_AF-A0A9E2N3E5-F1
#
_entry.id   AF-A0A9E2N3E5-F1
#
_cell.length_a   1.000
_cell.length_b   1.000
_cell.length_c   1.000
_cell.angle_alpha   90.00
_cell.angle_beta   90.00
_cell.angle_gamma   90.00
#
_symmetry.space_group_name_H-M   'P 1'
#
loop_
_entity.id
_entity.type
_entity.pdbx_description
1 polymer ?
#
loop_
_entity_poly.entity_id
_entity_poly.type
_entity_poly.pdbx_seq_one_letter_code
_entity_poly.pdbx_strand_id
1 'polypeptide(L)'
;MKRPGAGGGFTLIEIIVTIVLAGMVAAMIISLSGTALTRGPDPVVMVQDEADAEKVMEAIISDYVKAINGAGYATALASIYSTNHGPNVTKTYITSLGGSSTVLQVRVQGAGHAMTVLLTDKRTSSADPKASY
;
A
#
# COMPACT_ATOMS: atom_id res chain seq x y z
N MET A 1 13.27 -66.07 38.78
CA MET A 1 13.26 -66.42 37.35
C MET A 1 12.48 -65.35 36.59
N LYS A 2 13.14 -64.52 35.77
CA LYS A 2 12.53 -63.37 35.05
C LYS A 2 12.53 -63.69 33.55
N ARG A 3 11.35 -63.77 32.92
CA ARG A 3 11.21 -64.06 31.49
C ARG A 3 11.62 -62.83 30.66
N PRO A 4 12.42 -62.99 29.59
CA PRO A 4 12.74 -61.89 28.69
C PRO A 4 11.48 -61.53 27.89
N GLY A 5 11.12 -60.23 27.89
CA GLY A 5 9.97 -59.71 27.16
C GLY A 5 10.13 -59.93 25.65
N ALA A 6 9.02 -60.24 24.99
CA ALA A 6 8.93 -60.39 23.55
C ALA A 6 9.47 -59.12 22.86
N GLY A 7 10.54 -59.27 22.08
CA GLY A 7 11.07 -58.21 21.24
C GLY A 7 10.04 -57.83 20.19
N GLY A 8 9.38 -56.68 20.39
CA GLY A 8 8.42 -56.11 19.44
C GLY A 8 9.17 -55.47 18.27
N GLY A 9 9.35 -56.22 17.19
CA GLY A 9 9.75 -55.67 15.89
C GLY A 9 8.53 -55.10 15.15
N PHE A 10 8.75 -54.07 14.32
CA PHE A 10 7.74 -53.54 13.43
C PHE A 10 7.29 -54.59 12.42
N THR A 11 5.99 -54.71 12.20
CA THR A 11 5.46 -55.61 11.17
C THR A 11 5.58 -54.98 9.77
N LEU A 12 5.73 -55.79 8.73
CA LEU A 12 5.80 -55.30 7.35
C LEU A 12 4.55 -54.48 6.96
N ILE A 13 3.37 -54.92 7.43
CA ILE A 13 2.13 -54.22 7.18
C ILE A 13 2.08 -52.84 7.87
N GLU A 14 2.62 -52.73 9.07
CA GLU A 14 2.69 -51.47 9.82
C GLU A 14 3.60 -50.44 9.12
N ILE A 15 4.73 -50.88 8.55
CA ILE A 15 5.60 -50.00 7.76
C ILE A 15 4.91 -49.52 6.47
N ILE A 16 4.19 -50.41 5.77
CA ILE A 16 3.46 -50.02 4.56
C ILE A 16 2.37 -49.00 4.90
N VAL A 17 1.57 -49.27 5.92
CA VAL A 17 0.47 -48.39 6.34
C VAL A 17 0.99 -47.04 6.80
N THR A 18 2.08 -46.99 7.56
CA THR A 18 2.68 -45.71 8.02
C THR A 18 3.22 -44.87 6.87
N ILE A 19 3.90 -45.48 5.89
CA ILE A 19 4.40 -44.75 4.71
C ILE A 19 3.25 -44.22 3.86
N VAL A 20 2.19 -45.02 3.66
CA VAL A 20 1.01 -44.59 2.88
C VAL A 20 0.30 -43.44 3.58
N LEU A 21 0.06 -43.53 4.89
CA LEU A 21 -0.56 -42.46 5.67
C LEU A 21 0.31 -41.20 5.71
N ALA A 22 1.63 -41.35 5.90
CA ALA A 22 2.56 -40.23 5.85
C ALA A 22 2.57 -39.54 4.48
N GLY A 23 2.50 -40.31 3.39
CA GLY A 23 2.41 -39.79 2.02
C GLY A 23 1.11 -39.02 1.77
N MET A 24 -0.03 -39.52 2.26
CA MET A 24 -1.31 -38.82 2.16
C MET A 24 -1.29 -37.49 2.94
N VAL A 25 -0.76 -37.49 4.16
CA VAL A 25 -0.64 -36.27 4.99
C VAL A 25 0.34 -35.28 4.36
N ALA A 26 1.48 -35.75 3.84
CA ALA A 26 2.44 -34.90 3.14
C ALA A 26 1.83 -34.25 1.88
N ALA A 27 1.07 -35.00 1.10
CA ALA A 27 0.37 -34.46 -0.08
C ALA A 27 -0.66 -33.39 0.29
N MET A 28 -1.40 -33.58 1.39
CA MET A 28 -2.34 -32.57 1.90
C MET A 28 -1.60 -31.30 2.35
N ILE A 29 -0.49 -31.44 3.09
CA ILE A 29 0.32 -30.31 3.56
C ILE A 29 0.89 -29.52 2.37
N ILE A 30 1.46 -30.18 1.37
CA ILE A 30 2.01 -29.51 0.19
C ILE A 30 0.92 -28.77 -0.59
N SER A 31 -0.25 -29.41 -0.76
CA SER A 31 -1.38 -28.81 -1.49
C SER A 31 -1.91 -27.54 -0.81
N LEU A 32 -1.93 -27.52 0.53
CA LEU A 32 -2.35 -26.35 1.32
C LEU A 32 -1.25 -25.28 1.47
N SER A 33 0.02 -25.69 1.46
CA SER A 33 1.17 -24.78 1.63
C SER A 33 1.55 -24.06 0.34
N GLY A 34 1.24 -24.63 -0.83
CA GLY A 34 1.55 -24.04 -2.13
C GLY A 34 0.99 -22.62 -2.31
N THR A 35 -0.20 -22.33 -1.77
CA THR A 35 -0.83 -20.99 -1.85
C THR A 35 -0.30 -20.00 -0.81
N ALA A 36 0.08 -20.46 0.39
CA ALA A 36 0.61 -19.60 1.44
C ALA A 36 2.06 -19.18 1.17
N LEU A 37 2.88 -20.07 0.60
CA LEU A 37 4.26 -19.78 0.24
C LEU A 37 4.38 -18.88 -0.99
N THR A 38 3.44 -18.96 -1.93
CA THR A 38 3.48 -18.17 -3.17
C THR A 38 2.93 -16.76 -3.01
N ARG A 39 2.00 -16.52 -2.08
CA ARG A 39 1.40 -15.19 -1.82
C ARG A 39 1.90 -14.50 -0.55
N GLY A 40 2.80 -15.14 0.20
CA GLY A 40 3.37 -14.57 1.43
C GLY A 40 3.98 -13.16 1.31
N PRO A 41 4.70 -12.82 0.21
CA PRO A 41 5.27 -11.47 0.06
C PRO A 41 4.30 -10.45 -0.54
N ASP A 42 3.24 -10.87 -1.22
CA ASP A 42 2.27 -9.98 -1.88
C ASP A 42 1.68 -8.90 -0.95
N PRO A 43 1.18 -9.21 0.26
CA PRO A 43 0.61 -8.19 1.14
C PRO A 43 1.69 -7.22 1.66
N VAL A 44 2.92 -7.71 1.86
CA VAL A 44 4.02 -6.89 2.38
C VAL A 44 4.52 -5.91 1.32
N VAL A 45 4.60 -6.34 0.06
CA VAL A 45 4.95 -5.47 -1.07
C VAL A 45 3.84 -4.45 -1.31
N MET A 46 2.58 -4.88 -1.31
CA MET A 46 1.43 -3.99 -1.50
C MET A 46 1.34 -2.89 -0.43
N VAL A 47 1.55 -3.22 0.85
CA VAL A 47 1.55 -2.23 1.94
C VAL A 47 2.74 -1.26 1.84
N GLN A 48 3.92 -1.74 1.44
CA GLN A 48 5.08 -0.86 1.22
C GLN A 48 4.83 0.11 0.06
N ASP A 49 4.30 -0.39 -1.06
CA ASP A 49 3.99 0.43 -2.23
C ASP A 49 2.90 1.48 -1.94
N GLU A 50 1.92 1.14 -1.08
CA GLU A 50 0.90 2.08 -0.61
C GLU A 50 1.49 3.14 0.33
N ALA A 51 2.34 2.74 1.29
CA ALA A 51 2.99 3.66 2.22
C ALA A 51 3.92 4.65 1.51
N ASP A 52 4.61 4.22 0.45
CA ASP A 52 5.45 5.10 -0.36
C ASP A 52 4.61 6.13 -1.14
N ALA A 53 3.46 5.72 -1.69
CA ALA A 53 2.53 6.63 -2.35
C ALA A 53 1.91 7.64 -1.36
N GLU A 54 1.54 7.18 -0.16
CA GLU A 54 0.99 8.03 0.90
C GLU A 54 2.01 9.07 1.36
N LYS A 55 3.27 8.68 1.58
CA LYS A 55 4.35 9.60 1.95
C LYS A 55 4.54 10.73 0.93
N VAL A 56 4.45 10.43 -0.37
CA VAL A 56 4.51 11.45 -1.42
C VAL A 56 3.28 12.36 -1.36
N MET A 57 2.09 11.81 -1.11
CA MET A 57 0.87 12.58 -0.95
C MET A 57 0.94 13.53 0.26
N GLU A 58 1.43 13.05 1.40
CA GLU A 58 1.63 13.89 2.60
C GLU A 58 2.62 15.02 2.34
N ALA A 59 3.70 14.76 1.62
CA ALA A 59 4.66 15.80 1.24
C ALA A 59 3.99 16.90 0.40
N ILE A 60 3.15 16.52 -0.58
CA ILE A 60 2.42 17.48 -1.41
C ILE A 60 1.43 18.32 -0.58
N ILE A 61 0.67 17.68 0.31
CA ILE A 61 -0.29 18.38 1.17
C ILE A 61 0.45 19.31 2.14
N SER A 62 1.58 18.86 2.70
CA SER A 62 2.42 19.68 3.58
C SER A 62 2.94 20.93 2.87
N ASP A 63 3.45 20.78 1.65
CA ASP A 63 3.94 21.91 0.86
C ASP A 63 2.80 22.85 0.46
N TYR A 64 1.62 22.31 0.16
CA TYR A 64 0.42 23.10 -0.09
C TYR A 64 0.01 23.92 1.14
N VAL A 65 -0.03 23.28 2.33
CA VAL A 65 -0.37 23.96 3.59
C VAL A 65 0.65 25.05 3.94
N LYS A 66 1.94 24.82 3.68
CA LYS A 66 2.98 25.86 3.84
C LYS A 66 2.77 27.02 2.87
N ALA A 67 2.52 26.72 1.60
CA ALA A 67 2.30 27.73 0.57
C ALA A 67 1.08 28.60 0.87
N ILE A 68 -0.04 27.98 1.30
CA ILE A 68 -1.28 28.70 1.59
C ILE A 68 -1.25 29.48 2.91
N ASN A 69 -0.46 29.03 3.88
CA ASN A 69 -0.31 29.72 5.16
C ASN A 69 0.76 30.83 5.15
N GLY A 70 1.66 30.81 4.16
CA GLY A 70 2.69 31.81 3.96
C GLY A 70 2.22 33.05 3.20
N ALA A 71 3.18 33.83 2.69
CA ALA A 71 2.91 35.02 1.87
C ALA A 71 2.43 34.67 0.45
N GLY A 72 2.60 33.43 0.01
CA GLY A 72 2.25 32.93 -1.32
C GLY A 72 0.84 32.35 -1.46
N TYR A 73 -0.09 32.73 -0.57
CA TYR A 73 -1.43 32.13 -0.51
C TYR A 73 -2.21 32.22 -1.82
N ALA A 74 -2.10 33.34 -2.53
CA ALA A 74 -2.75 33.56 -3.82
C ALA A 74 -2.16 32.74 -4.99
N THR A 75 -0.96 32.19 -4.81
CA THR A 75 -0.24 31.41 -5.83
C THR A 75 0.04 29.98 -5.37
N ALA A 76 -0.61 29.52 -4.29
CA ALA A 76 -0.32 28.24 -3.67
C ALA A 76 -0.56 27.08 -4.64
N LEU A 77 -1.71 27.06 -5.34
CA LEU A 77 -1.99 26.01 -6.33
C LEU A 77 -0.99 26.01 -7.49
N ALA A 78 -0.60 27.19 -7.99
CA ALA A 78 0.37 27.31 -9.07
C ALA A 78 1.76 26.81 -8.65
N SER A 79 2.17 27.10 -7.42
CA SER A 79 3.41 26.61 -6.83
C SER A 79 3.42 25.07 -6.78
N ILE A 80 2.32 24.47 -6.29
CA ILE A 80 2.18 23.01 -6.26
C ILE A 80 2.14 22.42 -7.66
N TYR A 81 1.48 23.07 -8.62
CA TYR A 81 1.47 22.60 -10.02
C TYR A 81 2.89 22.51 -10.59
N SER A 82 3.70 23.56 -10.41
CA SER A 82 5.07 23.65 -10.95
C SER A 82 6.12 22.79 -10.25
N THR A 83 5.93 22.47 -8.96
CA THR A 83 6.95 21.79 -8.15
C THR A 83 7.05 20.32 -8.53
N ASN A 84 8.24 19.77 -8.79
CA ASN A 84 8.34 18.34 -9.07
C ASN A 84 8.26 17.52 -7.78
N HIS A 85 7.23 16.68 -7.63
CA HIS A 85 7.05 15.78 -6.48
C HIS A 85 7.32 14.30 -6.83
N GLY A 86 7.93 14.06 -7.99
CA GLY A 86 8.30 12.73 -8.47
C GLY A 86 7.55 12.31 -9.74
N PRO A 87 8.02 11.23 -10.38
CA PRO A 87 7.50 10.76 -11.67
C PRO A 87 6.08 10.18 -11.59
N ASN A 88 5.66 9.73 -10.41
CA ASN A 88 4.36 9.07 -10.21
C ASN A 88 3.24 10.04 -9.83
N VAL A 89 3.48 11.35 -9.95
CA VAL A 89 2.54 12.40 -9.58
C VAL A 89 2.00 13.07 -10.84
N THR A 90 0.70 12.96 -11.06
CA THR A 90 -0.01 13.70 -12.12
C THR A 90 -0.80 14.84 -11.48
N LYS A 91 -0.73 16.02 -12.09
CA LYS A 91 -1.45 17.20 -11.60
C LYS A 91 -2.25 17.81 -12.73
N THR A 92 -3.51 18.07 -12.48
CA THR A 92 -4.42 18.56 -13.52
C THR A 92 -5.36 19.57 -12.91
N TYR A 93 -5.48 20.71 -13.56
CA TYR A 93 -6.50 21.68 -13.19
C TYR A 93 -7.86 21.22 -13.70
N ILE A 94 -8.85 21.24 -12.82
CA ILE A 94 -10.25 21.01 -13.21
C ILE A 94 -10.82 22.36 -13.64
N THR A 95 -11.18 22.47 -14.91
CA THR A 95 -11.89 23.63 -15.47
C THR A 95 -13.37 23.28 -15.64
N SER A 96 -14.25 24.22 -15.30
CA SER A 96 -15.59 24.25 -15.90
C SER A 96 -15.48 24.88 -17.29
N LEU A 97 -16.39 24.52 -18.21
CA LEU A 97 -16.40 25.02 -19.60
C LEU A 97 -16.18 26.55 -19.65
N GLY A 98 -14.98 26.98 -20.04
CA GLY A 98 -14.61 28.39 -20.19
C GLY A 98 -14.22 29.17 -18.93
N GLY A 99 -14.07 28.52 -17.77
CA GLY A 99 -13.73 29.16 -16.50
C GLY A 99 -12.26 29.07 -16.09
N SER A 100 -11.82 30.00 -15.21
CA SER A 100 -10.55 29.90 -14.50
C SER A 100 -10.54 28.67 -13.58
N SER A 101 -9.46 27.90 -13.63
CA SER A 101 -9.27 26.71 -12.79
C SER A 101 -9.16 27.08 -11.32
N THR A 102 -10.15 26.71 -10.51
CA THR A 102 -10.15 26.94 -9.05
C THR A 102 -9.74 25.71 -8.25
N VAL A 103 -9.68 24.54 -8.91
CA VAL A 103 -9.36 23.26 -8.27
C VAL A 103 -8.21 22.58 -8.99
N LEU A 104 -7.20 22.19 -8.22
CA LEU A 104 -6.09 21.36 -8.66
C LEU A 104 -6.32 19.93 -8.19
N GLN A 105 -6.46 19.01 -9.14
CA GLN A 105 -6.43 17.59 -8.88
C GLN A 105 -4.97 17.12 -8.85
N VAL A 106 -4.58 16.47 -7.76
CA VAL A 106 -3.29 15.81 -7.60
C VAL A 106 -3.54 14.32 -7.48
N ARG A 107 -2.93 13.52 -8.35
CA ARG A 107 -2.99 12.07 -8.34
C ARG A 107 -1.59 11.51 -8.13
N VAL A 108 -1.43 10.64 -7.14
CA VAL A 108 -0.22 9.87 -6.89
C VAL A 108 -0.50 8.41 -7.21
N GLN A 109 0.33 7.79 -8.05
CA GLN A 109 0.21 6.39 -8.44
C GLN A 109 1.23 5.54 -7.69
N GLY A 110 0.74 4.57 -6.90
CA GLY A 110 1.53 3.48 -6.32
C GLY A 110 1.37 2.20 -7.14
N ALA A 111 2.09 1.12 -6.78
CA ALA A 111 1.98 -0.15 -7.48
C ALA A 111 0.56 -0.73 -7.30
N GLY A 112 -0.27 -0.66 -8.35
CA GLY A 112 -1.64 -1.16 -8.34
C GLY A 112 -2.70 -0.22 -7.74
N HIS A 113 -2.29 0.88 -7.10
CA HIS A 113 -3.19 1.82 -6.41
C HIS A 113 -2.95 3.27 -6.84
N ALA A 114 -3.98 4.12 -6.74
CA ALA A 114 -3.82 5.55 -6.99
C ALA A 114 -4.62 6.35 -5.97
N MET A 115 -3.95 7.28 -5.32
CA MET A 115 -4.57 8.23 -4.41
C MET A 115 -4.80 9.54 -5.16
N THR A 116 -5.95 10.18 -4.94
CA THR A 116 -6.26 11.47 -5.55
C THR A 116 -6.74 12.45 -4.48
N VAL A 117 -6.18 13.65 -4.48
CA VAL A 117 -6.58 14.76 -3.63
C VAL A 117 -6.98 15.95 -4.50
N LEU A 118 -8.00 16.67 -4.05
CA LEU A 118 -8.44 17.93 -4.66
C LEU A 118 -8.00 19.09 -3.77
N LEU A 119 -7.18 19.97 -4.32
CA LEU A 119 -6.73 21.20 -3.68
C LEU A 119 -7.48 22.38 -4.30
N THR A 120 -7.86 23.35 -3.47
CA THR A 120 -8.60 24.55 -3.90
C THR A 120 -8.00 25.76 -3.22
N ASP A 121 -8.22 26.97 -3.72
CA ASP A 121 -7.75 28.18 -3.03
C ASP A 121 -8.56 28.43 -1.74
N LYS A 122 -8.18 27.76 -0.64
CA LYS A 122 -8.85 27.88 0.67
C LYS A 122 -8.71 29.29 1.26
N ARG A 123 -7.65 30.02 0.90
CA ARG A 123 -7.38 31.39 1.34
C ARG A 123 -7.19 32.27 0.12
N THR A 124 -7.97 33.34 0.04
CA THR A 124 -7.94 34.35 -1.02
C THR A 124 -7.46 35.71 -0.52
N SER A 125 -7.41 35.89 0.80
CA SER A 125 -6.92 37.08 1.50
C SER A 125 -6.02 36.71 2.67
N SER A 126 -5.10 37.61 3.04
CA SER A 126 -4.22 37.42 4.20
C SER A 126 -4.98 37.39 5.55
N ALA A 127 -6.20 37.94 5.58
CA ALA A 127 -7.10 37.91 6.73
C ALA A 127 -7.83 36.56 6.90
N ASP A 128 -7.82 35.70 5.88
CA ASP A 128 -8.52 34.42 5.93
C ASP A 128 -7.88 33.47 6.95
N PRO A 129 -8.66 32.64 7.65
CA PRO A 129 -8.14 31.68 8.61
C PRO A 129 -7.11 30.75 7.95
N LYS A 130 -6.03 30.48 8.68
CA LYS A 130 -4.97 29.57 8.23
C LYS A 130 -5.53 28.15 8.03
N ALA A 131 -4.98 27.43 7.06
CA ALA A 131 -5.28 26.04 6.83
C ALA A 131 -4.59 25.18 7.91
N SER A 132 -5.34 24.37 8.65
CA SER A 132 -4.80 23.32 9.51
C SER A 132 -4.76 21.98 8.76
N TYR A 133 -3.73 21.20 9.05
CA TYR A 133 -3.64 19.77 8.73
C TYR A 133 -4.37 18.98 9.81
#